data_AF-A0A9E1T2W0-F1
#
_entry.id   AF-A0A9E1T2W0-F1
#
_cell.length_a   1.000
_cell.length_b   1.000
_cell.length_c   1.000
_cell.angle_alpha   90.00
_cell.angle_beta   90.00
_cell.angle_gamma   90.00
#
_symmetry.space_group_name_H-M   'P 1'
#
loop_
_entity.id
_entity.type
_entity.pdbx_description
1 polymer ?
#
loop_
_entity_poly.entity_id
_entity_poly.type
_entity_poly.pdbx_seq_one_letter_code
_entity_poly.pdbx_strand_id
1 'polypeptide(L)'
;MIRFTTCSSNPYSTELVNAHLLTRDNQVIHGSVAIDGNGVVTATAQGHSNFALSLLYDAGEAGRLMLQTSILPEREEPYVLSLELARHRIKLFLDQCENWSLFGLSDENPAVQTWEESRLIFTKALVCTDEAKQAELARKALELSIIASERLTMAHAQILLHRRYAHKPASSSTIGVAIGSSRFDEPLRKLINANADIVTIQMKWTDIEP
;
A
#
# COMPACT_ATOMS: atom_id res chain seq x y z
N MET A 1 21.91 2.22 -13.83
CA MET A 1 20.78 3.14 -14.14
C MET A 1 19.56 2.34 -14.58
N ILE A 2 18.42 2.52 -13.92
CA ILE A 2 17.16 1.88 -14.28
C ILE A 2 16.28 2.89 -15.02
N ARG A 3 15.61 2.45 -16.08
CA ARG A 3 14.72 3.28 -16.92
C ARG A 3 13.32 2.71 -16.92
N PHE A 4 12.32 3.57 -17.01
CA PHE A 4 10.91 3.20 -17.05
C PHE A 4 10.15 3.93 -18.15
N THR A 5 9.38 3.20 -18.95
CA THR A 5 8.36 3.78 -19.83
C THR A 5 7.06 4.00 -19.07
N THR A 6 6.39 5.11 -19.37
CA THR A 6 5.10 5.46 -18.78
C THR A 6 3.94 5.05 -19.67
N CYS A 7 2.79 4.78 -19.06
CA CYS A 7 1.56 4.46 -19.78
C CYS A 7 0.89 5.73 -20.32
N SER A 8 0.42 5.71 -21.57
CA SER A 8 -0.28 6.83 -22.19
C SER A 8 -1.58 7.21 -21.50
N SER A 9 -2.31 6.26 -20.91
CA SER A 9 -3.51 6.56 -20.13
C SER A 9 -3.25 7.18 -18.78
N ASN A 10 -1.99 7.29 -18.33
CA ASN A 10 -1.68 8.07 -17.13
C ASN A 10 -1.66 9.57 -17.47
N PRO A 11 -2.63 10.36 -16.97
CA PRO A 11 -2.71 11.79 -17.26
C PRO A 11 -1.55 12.59 -16.67
N TYR A 12 -0.83 12.04 -15.70
CA TYR A 12 0.34 12.66 -15.06
C TYR A 12 1.65 11.96 -15.46
N SER A 13 1.68 11.33 -16.64
CA SER A 13 2.87 10.61 -17.14
C SER A 13 4.12 11.50 -17.27
N THR A 14 3.96 12.82 -17.40
CA THR A 14 5.04 13.80 -17.52
C THR A 14 5.44 14.44 -16.20
N GLU A 15 4.76 14.13 -15.10
CA GLU A 15 5.05 14.67 -13.78
C GLU A 15 5.83 13.67 -12.93
N LEU A 16 6.83 14.18 -12.20
CA LEU A 16 7.56 13.43 -11.20
C LEU A 16 7.37 14.08 -9.83
N VAL A 17 6.58 13.46 -8.96
CA VAL A 17 6.25 14.00 -7.63
C VAL A 17 6.70 13.02 -6.54
N ASN A 18 7.47 13.53 -5.58
CA ASN A 18 8.01 12.79 -4.43
C ASN A 18 8.74 11.49 -4.78
N ALA A 19 9.40 11.45 -5.94
CA ALA A 19 10.08 10.26 -6.40
C ALA A 19 11.39 10.02 -5.63
N HIS A 20 11.57 8.81 -5.12
CA HIS A 20 12.76 8.40 -4.37
C HIS A 20 13.04 6.90 -4.53
N LEU A 21 14.24 6.48 -4.14
CA LEU A 21 14.70 5.11 -4.31
C LEU A 21 14.69 4.36 -2.98
N LEU A 22 14.38 3.07 -3.03
CA LEU A 22 14.22 2.22 -1.85
C LEU A 22 15.06 0.94 -1.96
N THR A 23 15.59 0.49 -0.81
CA THR A 23 16.17 -0.86 -0.65
C THR A 23 15.09 -1.92 -0.48
N ARG A 24 15.51 -3.19 -0.42
CA ARG A 24 14.65 -4.33 -0.09
C ARG A 24 13.89 -4.16 1.24
N ASP A 25 14.48 -3.45 2.19
CA ASP A 25 13.93 -3.23 3.53
C ASP A 25 13.15 -1.90 3.63
N ASN A 26 12.74 -1.34 2.49
CA ASN A 26 12.05 -0.04 2.37
C ASN A 26 12.84 1.15 2.96
N GLN A 27 14.17 1.06 3.03
CA GLN A 27 14.99 2.20 3.41
C GLN A 27 15.25 3.11 2.22
N VAL A 28 15.10 4.42 2.41
CA VAL A 28 15.41 5.41 1.37
C VAL A 28 16.91 5.45 1.13
N ILE A 29 17.30 5.41 -0.14
CA ILE A 29 18.71 5.51 -0.56
C ILE A 29 18.96 6.76 -1.38
N HIS A 30 20.21 7.23 -1.34
CA HIS A 30 20.67 8.37 -2.13
C HIS A 30 20.73 8.01 -3.62
N GLY A 31 20.18 8.90 -4.43
CA GLY A 31 20.14 8.77 -5.87
C GLY A 31 19.45 9.95 -6.53
N SER A 32 19.33 9.90 -7.84
CA SER A 32 18.58 10.85 -8.64
C SER A 32 17.47 10.15 -9.42
N VAL A 33 16.33 10.82 -9.52
CA VAL A 33 15.23 10.42 -10.39
C VAL A 33 14.90 11.61 -11.27
N ALA A 34 14.84 11.37 -12.58
CA ALA A 34 14.52 12.39 -13.58
C ALA A 34 13.54 11.81 -14.59
N ILE A 35 12.80 12.69 -15.26
CA ILE A 35 11.98 12.34 -16.41
C ILE A 35 12.52 13.09 -17.63
N ASP A 36 12.69 12.39 -18.75
CA ASP A 36 13.15 13.01 -19.99
C ASP A 36 11.97 13.62 -20.79
N GLY A 37 12.30 14.35 -21.86
CA GLY A 37 11.29 14.97 -22.73
C GLY A 37 10.40 13.99 -23.50
N ASN A 38 10.75 12.70 -23.50
CA ASN A 38 9.97 11.63 -24.12
C ASN A 38 9.10 10.86 -23.09
N GLY A 39 9.12 11.29 -21.81
CA GLY A 39 8.34 10.66 -20.74
C GLY A 39 9.02 9.43 -20.11
N VAL A 40 10.29 9.14 -20.42
CA VAL A 40 11.02 8.04 -19.80
C VAL A 40 11.56 8.48 -18.44
N VAL A 41 11.18 7.75 -17.39
CA VAL A 41 11.68 7.99 -16.04
C VAL A 41 13.00 7.26 -15.87
N THR A 42 14.03 7.98 -15.47
CA THR A 42 15.37 7.44 -15.23
C THR A 42 15.72 7.56 -13.75
N ALA A 43 16.21 6.46 -13.18
CA ALA A 43 16.59 6.35 -11.78
C ALA A 43 18.03 5.84 -11.65
N THR A 44 18.83 6.57 -10.86
CA THR A 44 20.23 6.23 -10.59
C THR A 44 20.49 6.27 -9.09
N ALA A 45 20.91 5.14 -8.52
CA ALA A 45 21.31 5.03 -7.13
C ALA A 45 22.84 5.13 -6.98
N GLN A 46 23.32 5.70 -5.87
CA GLN A 46 24.73 5.62 -5.50
C GLN A 46 25.00 4.33 -4.74
N GLY A 47 25.94 3.51 -5.22
CA GLY A 47 26.39 2.30 -4.51
C GLY A 47 25.42 1.11 -4.52
N HIS A 48 24.29 1.21 -5.22
CA HIS A 48 23.30 0.13 -5.35
C HIS A 48 23.01 -0.16 -6.82
N SER A 49 23.12 -1.44 -7.22
CA SER A 49 22.73 -1.92 -8.55
C SER A 49 21.26 -2.35 -8.63
N ASN A 50 20.66 -2.68 -7.48
CA ASN A 50 19.29 -3.15 -7.37
C ASN A 50 18.52 -2.28 -6.38
N PHE A 51 17.40 -1.69 -6.80
CA PHE A 51 16.57 -0.82 -5.98
C PHE A 51 15.14 -0.77 -6.51
N ALA A 52 14.22 -0.28 -5.69
CA ALA A 52 12.86 0.05 -6.11
C ALA A 52 12.73 1.56 -6.32
N LEU A 53 11.86 1.95 -7.24
CA LEU A 53 11.43 3.33 -7.42
C LEU A 53 10.09 3.51 -6.69
N SER A 54 9.98 4.54 -5.86
CA SER A 54 8.76 4.99 -5.20
C SER A 54 8.39 6.37 -5.70
N LEU A 55 7.14 6.59 -6.09
CA LEU A 55 6.65 7.86 -6.60
C LEU A 55 5.14 8.01 -6.39
N LEU A 56 4.65 9.26 -6.48
CA LEU A 56 3.22 9.52 -6.54
C LEU A 56 2.68 9.16 -7.92
N TYR A 57 1.77 8.20 -7.98
CA TYR A 57 1.22 7.64 -9.22
C TYR A 57 -0.30 7.67 -9.21
N ASP A 58 -0.90 7.83 -10.40
CA ASP A 58 -2.34 7.83 -10.58
C ASP A 58 -2.92 6.40 -10.58
N ALA A 59 -3.67 6.07 -9.53
CA ALA A 59 -4.25 4.76 -9.28
C ALA A 59 -5.73 4.69 -9.67
N GLY A 60 -6.16 5.48 -10.66
CA GLY A 60 -7.54 5.49 -11.15
C GLY A 60 -8.51 6.04 -10.11
N GLU A 61 -9.60 5.31 -9.84
CA GLU A 61 -10.64 5.73 -8.89
C GLU A 61 -10.12 5.92 -7.45
N ALA A 62 -9.00 5.26 -7.08
CA ALA A 62 -8.36 5.43 -5.78
C ALA A 62 -7.59 6.76 -5.66
N GLY A 63 -7.51 7.56 -6.73
CA GLY A 63 -6.78 8.81 -6.78
C GLY A 63 -5.26 8.62 -6.93
N ARG A 64 -4.49 9.63 -6.50
CA ARG A 64 -3.01 9.57 -6.56
C ARG A 64 -2.47 8.98 -5.26
N LEU A 65 -1.70 7.90 -5.38
CA LEU A 65 -1.12 7.19 -4.24
C LEU A 65 0.41 7.09 -4.38
N MET A 66 1.11 7.08 -3.25
CA MET A 66 2.52 6.72 -3.23
C MET A 66 2.62 5.22 -3.49
N LEU A 67 3.17 4.85 -4.65
CA LEU A 67 3.36 3.48 -5.08
C LEU A 67 4.85 3.21 -5.31
N GLN A 68 5.25 1.96 -5.15
CA GLN A 68 6.62 1.53 -5.42
C GLN A 68 6.65 0.34 -6.37
N THR A 69 7.76 0.21 -7.09
CA THR A 69 8.06 -0.96 -7.92
C THR A 69 8.59 -2.11 -7.06
N SER A 70 8.76 -3.28 -7.68
CA SER A 70 9.63 -4.32 -7.12
C SER A 70 11.08 -3.83 -7.07
N ILE A 71 11.95 -4.54 -6.34
CA ILE A 71 13.39 -4.34 -6.45
C ILE A 71 13.82 -4.83 -7.82
N LEU A 72 14.37 -3.94 -8.63
CA LEU A 72 14.74 -4.22 -10.00
C LEU A 72 16.26 -4.15 -10.18
N PRO A 73 16.85 -5.08 -10.93
CA PRO A 73 18.23 -4.93 -11.37
C PRO A 73 18.32 -3.94 -12.54
N GLU A 74 19.54 -3.46 -12.79
CA GLU A 74 19.86 -2.74 -14.02
C GLU A 74 19.76 -3.65 -15.26
N ARG A 75 19.19 -3.11 -16.34
CA ARG A 75 19.13 -3.77 -17.64
C ARG A 75 19.11 -2.75 -18.79
N GLU A 76 19.39 -3.24 -20.01
CA GLU A 76 19.42 -2.41 -21.23
C GLU A 76 18.05 -1.90 -21.67
N GLU A 77 16.99 -2.68 -21.48
CA GLU A 77 15.65 -2.30 -21.89
C GLU A 77 14.90 -1.57 -20.76
N PRO A 78 14.20 -0.45 -21.02
CA PRO A 78 13.34 0.17 -20.02
C PRO A 78 12.29 -0.81 -19.47
N TYR A 79 11.94 -0.68 -18.19
CA TYR A 79 10.80 -1.38 -17.59
C TYR A 79 9.50 -0.66 -17.89
N VAL A 80 8.39 -1.38 -17.97
CA VAL A 80 7.06 -0.73 -18.03
C VAL A 80 6.65 -0.35 -16.61
N LEU A 81 6.54 0.95 -16.31
CA LEU A 81 6.31 1.42 -14.94
C LEU A 81 5.05 0.82 -14.32
N SER A 82 3.92 0.87 -15.04
CA SER A 82 2.65 0.33 -14.53
C SER A 82 2.73 -1.17 -14.25
N LEU A 83 3.52 -1.92 -15.03
CA LEU A 83 3.73 -3.36 -14.84
C LEU A 83 4.49 -3.62 -13.53
N GLU A 84 5.54 -2.86 -13.26
CA GLU A 84 6.34 -3.03 -12.06
C GLU A 84 5.61 -2.58 -10.79
N LEU A 85 4.80 -1.52 -10.87
CA LEU A 85 3.92 -1.10 -9.79
C LEU A 85 2.85 -2.16 -9.50
N ALA A 86 2.22 -2.71 -10.55
CA ALA A 86 1.24 -3.79 -10.41
C ALA A 86 1.88 -5.04 -9.78
N ARG A 87 3.08 -5.44 -10.25
CA ARG A 87 3.82 -6.58 -9.72
C ARG A 87 4.08 -6.43 -8.23
N HIS A 88 4.54 -5.25 -7.80
CA HIS A 88 4.77 -4.98 -6.40
C HIS A 88 3.48 -5.04 -5.59
N ARG A 89 2.39 -4.43 -6.08
CA ARG A 89 1.10 -4.41 -5.37
C ARG A 89 0.50 -5.80 -5.21
N ILE A 90 0.58 -6.65 -6.24
CA ILE A 90 0.15 -8.05 -6.18
C ILE A 90 0.99 -8.84 -5.16
N LYS A 91 2.32 -8.65 -5.16
CA LYS A 91 3.21 -9.26 -4.17
C LYS A 91 2.84 -8.83 -2.75
N LEU A 92 2.56 -7.55 -2.54
CA LEU A 92 2.15 -7.03 -1.23
C LEU A 92 0.83 -7.63 -0.75
N PHE A 93 -0.14 -7.83 -1.63
CA PHE A 93 -1.39 -8.51 -1.29
C PHE A 93 -1.13 -9.94 -0.79
N LEU A 94 -0.29 -10.70 -1.49
CA LEU A 94 0.06 -12.06 -1.11
C LEU A 94 0.78 -12.11 0.24
N ASP A 95 1.75 -11.22 0.46
CA ASP A 95 2.45 -11.09 1.74
C ASP A 95 1.47 -10.79 2.88
N GLN A 96 0.48 -9.91 2.66
CA GLN A 96 -0.53 -9.58 3.67
C GLN A 96 -1.44 -10.77 3.97
N CYS A 97 -1.89 -11.50 2.94
CA CYS A 97 -2.65 -12.74 3.12
C CYS A 97 -1.88 -13.76 3.96
N GLU A 98 -0.58 -13.91 3.71
CA GLU A 98 0.29 -14.80 4.49
C GLU A 98 0.42 -14.35 5.94
N ASN A 99 0.85 -13.11 6.14
CA ASN A 99 1.10 -12.55 7.46
C ASN A 99 -0.17 -12.54 8.34
N TRP A 100 -1.34 -12.39 7.74
CA TRP A 100 -2.63 -12.37 8.44
C TRP A 100 -3.33 -13.74 8.47
N SER A 101 -2.71 -14.78 7.90
CA SER A 101 -3.28 -16.13 7.80
C SER A 101 -4.67 -16.15 7.13
N LEU A 102 -4.84 -15.36 6.07
CA LEU A 102 -6.10 -15.20 5.32
C LEU A 102 -6.18 -16.04 4.05
N PHE A 103 -5.27 -16.99 3.84
CA PHE A 103 -5.34 -17.91 2.71
C PHE A 103 -6.58 -18.83 2.71
N GLY A 104 -7.29 -18.94 3.84
CA GLY A 104 -8.52 -19.72 3.97
C GLY A 104 -9.81 -18.92 3.74
N LEU A 105 -9.75 -17.70 3.20
CA LEU A 105 -10.96 -16.98 2.78
C LEU A 105 -11.64 -17.76 1.64
N SER A 106 -12.98 -17.80 1.64
CA SER A 106 -13.70 -18.51 0.58
C SER A 106 -13.63 -17.79 -0.76
N ASP A 107 -13.82 -18.52 -1.85
CA ASP A 107 -13.76 -17.99 -3.21
C ASP A 107 -14.86 -16.95 -3.50
N GLU A 108 -15.93 -16.94 -2.71
CA GLU A 108 -16.99 -15.93 -2.74
C GLU A 108 -16.58 -14.62 -2.06
N ASN A 109 -15.44 -14.58 -1.36
CA ASN A 109 -14.98 -13.37 -0.70
C ASN A 109 -14.64 -12.28 -1.75
N PRO A 110 -15.18 -11.06 -1.63
CA PRO A 110 -14.92 -9.99 -2.59
C PRO A 110 -13.45 -9.61 -2.77
N ALA A 111 -12.60 -9.83 -1.76
CA ALA A 111 -11.16 -9.60 -1.85
C ALA A 111 -10.49 -10.65 -2.76
N VAL A 112 -10.88 -11.92 -2.62
CA VAL A 112 -10.35 -13.04 -3.41
C VAL A 112 -10.76 -12.90 -4.87
N GLN A 113 -12.04 -12.60 -5.14
CA GLN A 113 -12.54 -12.42 -6.50
C GLN A 113 -11.83 -11.29 -7.26
N THR A 114 -11.68 -10.12 -6.62
CA THR A 114 -11.00 -8.97 -7.24
C THR A 114 -9.50 -9.21 -7.37
N TRP A 115 -8.88 -9.91 -6.43
CA TRP A 115 -7.48 -10.30 -6.56
C TRP A 115 -7.28 -11.28 -7.73
N GLU A 116 -8.16 -12.26 -7.90
CA GLU A 116 -8.11 -13.20 -9.02
C GLU A 116 -8.28 -12.49 -10.37
N GLU A 117 -9.24 -11.57 -10.47
CA GLU A 117 -9.41 -10.74 -11.66
C GLU A 117 -8.14 -9.93 -11.95
N SER A 118 -7.58 -9.28 -10.93
CA SER A 118 -6.32 -8.54 -11.03
C SER A 118 -5.18 -9.44 -11.52
N ARG A 119 -5.07 -10.66 -10.98
CA ARG A 119 -4.03 -11.63 -11.32
C ARG A 119 -4.16 -12.05 -12.79
N LEU A 120 -5.36 -12.37 -13.25
CA LEU A 120 -5.63 -12.76 -14.63
C LEU A 120 -5.28 -11.63 -15.61
N ILE A 121 -5.64 -10.39 -15.31
CA ILE A 121 -5.29 -9.23 -16.14
C ILE A 121 -3.78 -8.98 -16.13
N PHE A 122 -3.13 -9.11 -14.97
CA PHE A 122 -1.68 -8.98 -14.87
C PHE A 122 -0.95 -10.05 -15.69
N THR A 123 -1.41 -11.31 -15.65
CA THR A 123 -0.87 -12.38 -16.49
C THR A 123 -1.01 -12.06 -17.98
N LYS A 124 -2.15 -11.49 -18.41
CA LYS A 124 -2.32 -11.02 -19.79
C LYS A 124 -1.33 -9.90 -20.13
N ALA A 125 -1.06 -8.98 -19.21
CA ALA A 125 -0.05 -7.93 -19.41
C ALA A 125 1.36 -8.51 -19.56
N LEU A 126 1.74 -9.50 -18.76
CA LEU A 126 3.06 -10.14 -18.81
C LEU A 126 3.38 -10.80 -20.16
N VAL A 127 2.39 -11.39 -20.81
CA VAL A 127 2.55 -12.08 -22.10
C VAL A 127 2.21 -11.20 -23.30
N CYS A 128 1.82 -9.94 -23.08
CA CYS A 128 1.49 -9.01 -24.14
C CYS A 128 2.76 -8.49 -24.82
N THR A 129 2.79 -8.56 -26.16
CA THR A 129 3.92 -8.12 -26.97
C THR A 129 3.82 -6.66 -27.42
N ASP A 130 2.62 -6.08 -27.39
CA ASP A 130 2.37 -4.67 -27.69
C ASP A 130 2.59 -3.85 -26.41
N GLU A 131 3.59 -2.97 -26.41
CA GLU A 131 3.99 -2.18 -25.25
C GLU A 131 2.87 -1.28 -24.72
N ALA A 132 2.12 -0.62 -25.62
CA ALA A 132 1.04 0.27 -25.23
C ALA A 132 -0.08 -0.53 -24.56
N LYS A 133 -0.49 -1.64 -25.20
CA LYS A 133 -1.51 -2.52 -24.63
C LYS A 133 -1.06 -3.20 -23.34
N GLN A 134 0.21 -3.56 -23.23
CA GLN A 134 0.81 -4.10 -22.01
C GLN A 134 0.70 -3.09 -20.87
N ALA A 135 1.06 -1.83 -21.12
CA ALA A 135 1.02 -0.77 -20.11
C ALA A 135 -0.42 -0.51 -19.61
N GLU A 136 -1.41 -0.54 -20.51
CA GLU A 136 -2.84 -0.39 -20.17
C GLU A 136 -3.37 -1.57 -19.32
N LEU A 137 -3.07 -2.81 -19.74
CA LEU A 137 -3.46 -4.00 -18.97
C LEU A 137 -2.80 -4.00 -17.59
N ALA A 138 -1.52 -3.64 -17.52
CA ALA A 138 -0.80 -3.52 -16.27
C ALA A 138 -1.39 -2.45 -15.35
N ARG A 139 -1.75 -1.29 -15.89
CA ARG A 139 -2.44 -0.25 -15.13
C ARG A 139 -3.78 -0.75 -14.60
N LYS A 140 -4.57 -1.47 -15.41
CA LYS A 140 -5.85 -2.03 -14.94
C LYS A 140 -5.67 -3.06 -13.83
N ALA A 141 -4.64 -3.91 -13.95
CA ALA A 141 -4.28 -4.84 -12.89
C ALA A 141 -3.85 -4.11 -11.61
N LEU A 142 -3.08 -3.03 -11.71
CA LEU A 142 -2.70 -2.21 -10.58
C LEU A 142 -3.93 -1.66 -9.84
N GLU A 143 -4.88 -1.05 -10.55
CA GLU A 143 -6.11 -0.52 -9.98
C GLU A 143 -6.90 -1.60 -9.22
N LEU A 144 -7.11 -2.77 -9.84
CA LEU A 144 -7.81 -3.89 -9.20
C LEU A 144 -7.06 -4.44 -7.99
N SER A 145 -5.73 -4.56 -8.05
CA SER A 145 -4.93 -5.05 -6.93
C SER A 145 -4.99 -4.12 -5.71
N ILE A 146 -5.15 -2.80 -5.92
CA ILE A 146 -5.36 -1.83 -4.83
C ILE A 146 -6.73 -2.08 -4.19
N ILE A 147 -7.79 -2.19 -5.00
CA ILE A 147 -9.15 -2.50 -4.51
C ILE A 147 -9.16 -3.83 -3.75
N ALA A 148 -8.48 -4.86 -4.26
CA ALA A 148 -8.37 -6.15 -3.59
C ALA A 148 -7.68 -6.02 -2.22
N SER A 149 -6.60 -5.22 -2.13
CA SER A 149 -5.86 -4.98 -0.88
C SER A 149 -6.73 -4.25 0.17
N GLU A 150 -7.52 -3.27 -0.26
CA GLU A 150 -8.51 -2.57 0.59
C GLU A 150 -9.51 -3.59 1.16
N ARG A 151 -10.10 -4.44 0.30
CA ARG A 151 -11.08 -5.45 0.69
C ARG A 151 -10.48 -6.50 1.62
N LEU A 152 -9.24 -6.92 1.38
CA LEU A 152 -8.52 -7.84 2.26
C LEU A 152 -8.35 -7.24 3.66
N THR A 153 -7.96 -5.96 3.72
CA THR A 153 -7.82 -5.22 4.98
C THR A 153 -9.15 -5.15 5.73
N MET A 154 -10.26 -4.87 5.02
CA MET A 154 -11.60 -4.86 5.59
C MET A 154 -12.02 -6.22 6.12
N ALA A 155 -11.76 -7.30 5.38
CA ALA A 155 -12.04 -8.67 5.83
C ALA A 155 -11.24 -9.02 7.09
N HIS A 156 -9.96 -8.64 7.14
CA HIS A 156 -9.11 -8.83 8.32
C HIS A 156 -9.66 -8.07 9.53
N ALA A 157 -9.97 -6.78 9.35
CA ALA A 157 -10.55 -5.93 10.40
C ALA A 157 -11.86 -6.53 10.91
N GLN A 158 -12.73 -7.03 10.02
CA GLN A 158 -13.97 -7.69 10.40
C GLN A 158 -13.70 -8.92 11.27
N ILE A 159 -12.77 -9.80 10.90
CA ILE A 159 -12.40 -10.98 11.72
C ILE A 159 -11.92 -10.55 13.11
N LEU A 160 -11.04 -9.54 13.19
CA LEU A 160 -10.54 -9.04 14.46
C LEU A 160 -11.63 -8.41 15.33
N LEU A 161 -12.55 -7.65 14.73
CA LEU A 161 -13.70 -7.09 15.43
C LEU A 161 -14.63 -8.19 15.96
N HIS A 162 -14.93 -9.21 15.16
CA HIS A 162 -15.74 -10.35 15.61
C HIS A 162 -15.08 -11.08 16.77
N ARG A 163 -13.76 -11.34 16.70
CA ARG A 163 -13.02 -11.95 17.81
C ARG A 163 -13.05 -11.08 19.07
N ARG A 164 -12.84 -9.76 18.91
CA ARG A 164 -12.89 -8.80 20.01
C ARG A 164 -14.25 -8.79 20.70
N TYR A 165 -15.33 -8.82 19.92
CA TYR A 165 -16.70 -8.71 20.44
C TYR A 165 -17.39 -10.06 20.71
N ALA A 166 -16.74 -11.20 20.43
CA ALA A 166 -17.29 -12.53 20.69
C ALA A 166 -17.54 -12.80 22.18
N HIS A 167 -16.68 -12.27 23.05
CA HIS A 167 -16.77 -12.47 24.51
C HIS A 167 -17.49 -11.34 25.24
N LYS A 168 -17.41 -10.11 24.72
CA LYS A 168 -18.15 -8.94 25.23
C LYS A 168 -18.66 -8.17 24.02
N PRO A 169 -19.96 -8.16 23.72
CA PRO A 169 -20.48 -7.36 22.61
C PRO A 169 -20.10 -5.89 22.81
N ALA A 170 -19.92 -5.14 21.72
CA ALA A 170 -19.92 -3.68 21.81
C ALA A 170 -21.28 -3.30 22.40
N SER A 171 -21.33 -2.97 23.69
CA SER A 171 -22.56 -2.50 24.29
C SER A 171 -23.00 -1.27 23.50
N SER A 172 -24.29 -1.16 23.18
CA SER A 172 -24.86 0.11 22.69
C SER A 172 -24.67 1.26 23.70
N SER A 173 -24.24 0.94 24.91
CA SER A 173 -23.85 1.86 25.99
C SER A 173 -22.32 1.98 26.19
N THR A 174 -21.48 1.52 25.27
CA THR A 174 -20.01 1.59 25.46
C THR A 174 -19.58 3.06 25.48
N ILE A 175 -19.13 3.55 26.63
CA ILE A 175 -18.65 4.93 26.78
C ILE A 175 -17.13 4.93 26.69
N GLY A 176 -16.63 5.58 25.63
CA GLY A 176 -15.20 5.86 25.45
C GLY A 176 -14.85 7.24 26.00
N VAL A 177 -13.75 7.33 26.75
CA VAL A 177 -13.22 8.60 27.25
C VAL A 177 -11.77 8.79 26.82
N ALA A 178 -11.43 10.01 26.40
CA ALA A 178 -10.05 10.42 26.18
C ALA A 178 -9.53 11.08 27.46
N ILE A 179 -8.36 10.64 27.94
CA ILE A 179 -7.71 11.24 29.11
C ILE A 179 -6.39 11.87 28.72
N GLY A 180 -6.13 13.04 29.29
CA GLY A 180 -4.83 13.70 29.16
C GLY A 180 -3.78 12.98 30.00
N SER A 181 -2.58 12.85 29.46
CA SER A 181 -1.41 12.26 30.15
C SER A 181 -0.96 13.07 31.38
N SER A 182 -1.38 14.33 31.50
CA SER A 182 -0.99 15.25 32.57
C SER A 182 -1.70 15.01 33.91
N ARG A 183 -2.75 14.18 33.95
CA ARG A 183 -3.51 13.93 35.18
C ARG A 183 -3.78 12.44 35.38
N PHE A 184 -3.20 11.87 36.43
CA PHE A 184 -3.30 10.44 36.76
C PHE A 184 -3.50 10.19 38.26
N ASP A 185 -4.46 10.91 38.85
CA ASP A 185 -4.82 10.82 40.27
C ASP A 185 -5.86 9.72 40.57
N GLU A 186 -5.87 9.26 41.82
CA GLU A 186 -6.75 8.18 42.29
C GLU A 186 -8.25 8.45 42.05
N PRO A 187 -8.79 9.67 42.21
CA PRO A 187 -10.19 9.95 41.93
C PRO A 187 -10.57 9.73 40.46
N LEU A 188 -9.69 10.14 39.53
CA LEU A 188 -9.91 9.98 38.10
C LEU A 188 -9.90 8.50 37.72
N ARG A 189 -8.96 7.71 38.26
CA ARG A 189 -8.91 6.25 38.03
C ARG A 189 -10.18 5.55 38.50
N LYS A 190 -10.68 5.91 39.69
CA LYS A 190 -11.94 5.36 40.22
C LYS A 190 -13.13 5.73 39.34
N LEU A 191 -13.21 6.98 38.88
CA LEU A 191 -14.26 7.44 37.97
C LEU A 191 -14.25 6.66 36.66
N ILE A 192 -13.07 6.50 36.05
CA ILE A 192 -12.89 5.79 34.78
C ILE A 192 -13.25 4.32 34.92
N ASN A 193 -12.71 3.63 35.93
CA ASN A 193 -12.99 2.21 36.16
C ASN A 193 -14.48 1.93 36.38
N ALA A 194 -15.22 2.89 36.96
CA ALA A 194 -16.64 2.72 37.24
C ALA A 194 -17.56 3.06 36.05
N ASN A 195 -17.14 3.96 35.14
CA ASN A 195 -18.06 4.59 34.17
C ASN A 195 -17.60 4.51 32.71
N ALA A 196 -16.36 4.11 32.42
CA ALA A 196 -15.84 4.05 31.06
C ALA A 196 -15.45 2.62 30.68
N ASP A 197 -15.83 2.22 29.46
CA ASP A 197 -15.49 0.92 28.90
C ASP A 197 -14.20 0.97 28.08
N ILE A 198 -13.90 2.14 27.49
CA ILE A 198 -12.75 2.36 26.63
C ILE A 198 -12.04 3.64 27.09
N VAL A 199 -10.73 3.55 27.23
CA VAL A 199 -9.88 4.68 27.60
C VAL A 199 -8.84 4.87 26.50
N THR A 200 -8.75 6.07 25.97
CA THR A 200 -7.66 6.48 25.09
C THR A 200 -6.78 7.47 25.82
N ILE A 201 -5.50 7.12 25.97
CA ILE A 201 -4.48 8.01 26.53
C ILE A 201 -3.85 8.76 25.38
N GLN A 202 -3.92 10.10 25.41
CA GLN A 202 -3.28 10.92 24.39
C GLN A 202 -1.76 10.90 24.62
N MET A 203 -1.04 10.18 23.76
CA MET A 203 0.41 10.05 23.76
C MET A 203 0.98 10.90 22.63
N LYS A 204 1.19 12.19 22.88
CA LYS A 204 1.80 13.08 21.89
C LYS A 204 3.29 12.76 21.79
N TRP A 205 3.79 12.61 20.56
CA TRP A 205 5.21 12.31 20.32
C TRP A 205 6.15 13.36 20.94
N THR A 206 5.80 14.64 20.82
CA THR A 206 6.55 15.77 21.42
C THR A 206 6.71 15.68 22.94
N ASP A 207 5.79 15.00 23.64
CA ASP A 207 5.87 14.82 25.10
C ASP A 207 6.71 13.60 25.50
N ILE A 208 6.96 12.67 24.56
CA ILE A 208 7.69 11.41 24.76
C ILE A 208 9.15 11.55 24.33
N GLU A 209 9.38 12.21 23.20
CA GLU A 209 10.70 12.52 22.63
C GLU A 209 10.73 14.00 22.22
N PRO A 210 11.16 14.90 23.12
CA PRO A 210 11.19 16.34 22.88
C PRO A 210 12.31 16.80 21.94
#